data_AF-A0A8I1RD41-F1
#
_entry.id   AF-A0A8I1RD41-F1
#
_cell.length_a   1.000
_cell.length_b   1.000
_cell.length_c   1.000
_cell.angle_alpha   90.00
_cell.angle_beta   90.00
_cell.angle_gamma   90.00
#
_symmetry.space_group_name_H-M   'P 1'
#
loop_
_entity.id
_entity.type
_entity.pdbx_description
1 polymer ?
#
loop_
_entity_poly.entity_id
_entity_poly.type
_entity_poly.pdbx_seq_one_letter_code
_entity_poly.pdbx_strand_id
1 'polypeptide(L)'
;MNLGFLWPDMLWLLLALPLLVGAYVWALRRRKKAALRYAGLSIVKEAMGRGQGLRRHLPPLLFLVALAAMILAIARPSATLTLPSQHEIVILAMDVSGSMRATDVAPSRMAAAQAAARAFIAEQPRKTRIGVVTFGGSAALVQPPTHSRDDLLAAIERFELQRGTAVGSGILTALKTIFPDEDFDAQAQARESPRARRGTPLDPPRNGKQSTPGPDKPVAPGSYSSAVVILLSDGQTTTGPDPIESARIAAEHGVRIYTVGIGTQNGEILVGDGWSMRVRLDEDALKEIARTTHGEYFYAGTADELKTIYSSMTTKIVLERRETEITALFSAAGALAAVLAALLSMLWFNRIF
;
A
#
# COMPACT_ATOMS: atom_id res chain seq x y z
N MET A 1 1.54 -19.54 7.63
CA MET A 1 0.49 -19.26 6.63
C MET A 1 -0.84 -19.53 7.30
N ASN A 2 -1.64 -18.50 7.54
CA ASN A 2 -3.02 -18.70 7.94
C ASN A 2 -3.85 -18.82 6.65
N LEU A 3 -4.63 -19.89 6.54
CA LEU A 3 -5.59 -20.10 5.46
C LEU A 3 -6.94 -19.56 5.91
N GLY A 4 -7.46 -18.60 5.15
CA GLY A 4 -8.80 -18.05 5.31
C GLY A 4 -9.71 -18.50 4.17
N PHE A 5 -11.02 -18.39 4.38
CA PHE A 5 -12.01 -18.53 3.31
C PHE A 5 -12.81 -17.24 3.28
N LEU A 6 -12.88 -16.60 2.10
CA LEU A 6 -13.69 -15.39 1.94
C LEU A 6 -15.18 -15.72 2.06
N TRP A 7 -15.60 -16.87 1.53
CA TRP A 7 -16.99 -17.35 1.57
C TRP A 7 -17.09 -18.74 2.22
N PRO A 8 -17.02 -18.82 3.56
CA PRO A 8 -17.07 -20.09 4.28
C PRO A 8 -18.37 -20.87 4.03
N ASP A 9 -19.48 -20.18 3.75
CA ASP A 9 -20.78 -20.81 3.46
C ASP A 9 -20.78 -21.66 2.19
N MET A 10 -19.87 -21.43 1.25
CA MET A 10 -19.78 -22.26 0.04
C MET A 10 -19.21 -23.66 0.34
N LEU A 11 -18.60 -23.88 1.51
CA LEU A 11 -18.13 -25.20 1.93
C LEU A 11 -19.28 -26.20 2.12
N TRP A 12 -20.52 -25.73 2.35
CA TRP A 12 -21.71 -26.58 2.43
C TRP A 12 -21.94 -27.39 1.15
N LEU A 13 -21.48 -26.91 -0.01
CA LEU A 13 -21.56 -27.65 -1.29
C LEU A 13 -20.76 -28.96 -1.26
N LEU A 14 -19.80 -29.13 -0.36
CA LEU A 14 -19.10 -30.42 -0.18
C LEU A 14 -20.04 -31.55 0.26
N LEU A 15 -21.22 -31.25 0.84
CA LEU A 15 -22.23 -32.28 1.14
C LEU A 15 -22.84 -32.91 -0.13
N ALA A 16 -22.72 -32.30 -1.29
CA ALA A 16 -23.16 -32.90 -2.55
C ALA A 16 -22.29 -34.10 -2.96
N LEU A 17 -21.03 -34.16 -2.52
CA LEU A 17 -20.08 -35.24 -2.84
C LEU A 17 -20.52 -36.62 -2.29
N PRO A 18 -20.84 -36.79 -0.99
CA PRO A 18 -21.33 -38.07 -0.48
C PRO A 18 -22.66 -38.50 -1.12
N LEU A 19 -23.50 -37.54 -1.54
CA LEU A 19 -24.76 -37.80 -2.24
C LEU A 19 -24.51 -38.38 -3.64
N LEU A 20 -23.53 -37.85 -4.37
CA LEU A 20 -23.05 -38.39 -5.65
C LEU A 20 -22.43 -39.78 -5.50
N VAL A 21 -21.62 -40.01 -4.46
CA VAL A 21 -21.08 -41.34 -4.15
C VAL A 21 -22.21 -42.34 -3.89
N GLY A 22 -23.22 -41.93 -3.12
CA GLY A 22 -24.42 -42.74 -2.86
C GLY A 22 -25.18 -43.09 -4.14
N ALA A 23 -25.42 -42.10 -5.02
CA ALA A 23 -26.04 -42.30 -6.32
C ALA A 23 -25.24 -43.25 -7.23
N TYR A 24 -23.91 -43.11 -7.24
CA TYR A 24 -23.02 -44.01 -8.00
C TYR A 24 -23.10 -45.45 -7.50
N VAL A 25 -23.03 -45.68 -6.18
CA VAL A 25 -23.16 -47.03 -5.60
C VAL A 25 -24.55 -47.62 -5.88
N TRP A 26 -25.60 -46.81 -5.78
CA TRP A 26 -26.97 -47.23 -6.09
C TRP A 26 -27.14 -47.62 -7.56
N ALA A 27 -26.57 -46.84 -8.49
CA ALA A 27 -26.57 -47.15 -9.91
C ALA A 27 -25.80 -48.46 -10.21
N LEU A 28 -24.66 -48.69 -9.54
CA LEU A 28 -23.93 -49.96 -9.64
C LEU A 28 -24.74 -51.14 -9.13
N ARG A 29 -25.43 -50.98 -7.99
CA ARG A 29 -26.30 -52.01 -7.40
C ARG A 29 -27.50 -52.33 -8.31
N ARG A 30 -28.12 -51.32 -8.93
CA ARG A 30 -29.20 -51.54 -9.92
C ARG A 30 -28.71 -52.28 -11.16
N ARG A 31 -27.54 -51.92 -11.72
CA ARG A 31 -26.96 -52.62 -12.88
C ARG A 31 -26.64 -54.08 -12.59
N LYS A 32 -26.15 -54.41 -11.39
CA LYS A 32 -25.95 -55.82 -10.98
C LYS A 32 -27.27 -56.60 -10.95
N LYS A 33 -28.35 -56.00 -10.42
CA LYS A 33 -29.69 -56.63 -10.42
C LYS A 33 -30.28 -56.81 -11.82
N ALA A 34 -30.02 -55.88 -12.74
CA ALA A 34 -30.46 -55.99 -14.14
C ALA A 34 -29.66 -57.04 -14.94
N ALA A 35 -28.35 -57.15 -14.72
CA ALA A 35 -27.49 -58.13 -15.38
C ALA A 35 -27.81 -59.58 -14.95
N LEU A 36 -28.31 -59.78 -13.72
CA LEU A 36 -28.73 -61.09 -13.21
C LEU A 36 -30.04 -61.63 -13.83
N ARG A 37 -30.76 -60.82 -14.63
CA ARG A 37 -31.98 -61.25 -15.33
C ARG A 37 -31.74 -61.94 -16.67
N TYR A 38 -30.52 -61.87 -17.22
CA TYR A 38 -30.14 -62.60 -18.44
C TYR A 38 -29.29 -63.81 -18.08
N ALA A 39 -29.81 -65.00 -18.41
CA ALA A 39 -29.15 -66.28 -18.18
C ALA A 39 -27.87 -66.39 -19.02
N GLY A 40 -26.71 -66.35 -18.37
CA GLY A 40 -25.39 -66.48 -19.00
C GLY A 40 -24.24 -66.28 -18.01
N LEU A 41 -24.30 -66.94 -16.84
CA LEU A 41 -23.38 -66.71 -15.70
C LEU A 41 -21.95 -67.23 -15.91
N SER A 42 -21.68 -68.00 -16.97
CA SER A 42 -20.35 -68.55 -17.27
C SER A 42 -19.49 -67.59 -18.11
N ILE A 43 -20.05 -66.99 -19.16
CA ILE A 43 -19.30 -66.11 -20.10
C ILE A 43 -18.89 -64.78 -19.43
N VAL A 44 -19.73 -64.25 -18.53
CA VAL A 44 -19.46 -62.99 -17.83
C VAL A 44 -18.37 -63.15 -16.75
N LYS A 45 -18.28 -64.33 -16.12
CA LYS A 45 -17.29 -64.62 -15.07
C LYS A 45 -15.88 -64.83 -15.65
N GLU A 46 -15.79 -65.26 -16.90
CA GLU A 46 -14.55 -65.51 -17.64
C GLU A 46 -14.01 -64.22 -18.31
N ALA A 47 -14.88 -63.28 -18.70
CA ALA A 47 -14.49 -61.95 -19.19
C ALA A 47 -14.10 -60.97 -18.06
N MET A 48 -14.55 -61.18 -16.82
CA MET A 48 -14.23 -60.36 -15.66
C MET A 48 -12.89 -60.76 -15.02
N GLY A 49 -11.78 -60.47 -15.70
CA GLY A 49 -10.43 -60.66 -15.15
C GLY A 49 -10.23 -59.91 -13.81
N ARG A 50 -9.52 -60.55 -12.86
CA ARG A 50 -9.26 -60.08 -11.47
C ARG A 50 -8.68 -58.66 -11.33
N GLY A 51 -8.21 -58.02 -12.41
CA GLY A 51 -7.62 -56.68 -12.42
C GLY A 51 -8.52 -55.51 -12.84
N GLN A 52 -9.75 -55.75 -13.33
CA GLN A 52 -10.63 -54.67 -13.84
C GLN A 52 -11.43 -53.91 -12.77
N GLY A 53 -11.48 -54.41 -11.52
CA GLY A 53 -12.24 -53.77 -10.44
C GLY A 53 -11.73 -52.36 -10.09
N LEU A 54 -10.42 -52.21 -9.86
CA LEU A 54 -9.81 -50.92 -9.52
C LEU A 54 -9.87 -49.93 -10.69
N ARG A 55 -9.56 -50.39 -11.91
CA ARG A 55 -9.61 -49.56 -13.12
C ARG A 55 -11.02 -49.03 -13.42
N ARG A 56 -12.06 -49.73 -12.95
CA ARG A 56 -13.45 -49.31 -13.12
C ARG A 56 -13.86 -48.14 -12.21
N HIS A 57 -13.18 -47.96 -11.09
CA HIS A 57 -13.51 -46.93 -10.09
C HIS A 57 -12.58 -45.71 -10.14
N LEU A 58 -11.43 -45.83 -10.81
CA LEU A 58 -10.44 -44.75 -10.87
C LEU A 58 -10.98 -43.48 -11.57
N PRO A 59 -11.65 -43.56 -12.74
CA PRO A 59 -12.15 -42.34 -13.40
C PRO A 59 -13.26 -41.62 -12.61
N PRO A 60 -14.27 -42.31 -12.04
CA PRO A 60 -15.25 -41.69 -11.13
C PRO A 60 -14.61 -41.07 -9.88
N LEU A 61 -13.58 -41.69 -9.32
CA LEU A 61 -12.88 -41.17 -8.14
C LEU A 61 -12.10 -39.89 -8.48
N LEU A 62 -11.38 -39.88 -9.61
CA LEU A 62 -10.71 -38.67 -10.10
C LEU A 62 -11.70 -37.54 -10.42
N PHE A 63 -12.87 -37.86 -10.96
CA PHE A 63 -13.94 -36.89 -11.18
C PHE A 63 -14.47 -36.28 -9.87
N LEU A 64 -14.64 -37.10 -8.83
CA LEU A 64 -15.04 -36.60 -7.51
C LEU A 64 -13.96 -35.71 -6.88
N VAL A 65 -12.69 -36.05 -7.04
CA VAL A 65 -11.56 -35.21 -6.61
C VAL A 65 -11.56 -33.88 -7.37
N ALA A 66 -11.80 -33.91 -8.69
CA ALA A 66 -11.91 -32.71 -9.51
C ALA A 66 -13.06 -31.80 -9.05
N LEU A 67 -14.23 -32.40 -8.78
CA LEU A 67 -15.41 -31.69 -8.28
C LEU A 67 -15.15 -31.08 -6.89
N ALA A 68 -14.50 -31.83 -5.98
CA ALA A 68 -14.12 -31.33 -4.66
C ALA A 68 -13.17 -30.13 -4.75
N ALA A 69 -12.15 -30.21 -5.63
CA ALA A 69 -11.22 -29.12 -5.86
C ALA A 69 -11.89 -27.86 -6.46
N MET A 70 -12.85 -28.05 -7.39
CA MET A 70 -13.67 -26.96 -7.93
C MET A 70 -14.55 -26.30 -6.86
N ILE A 71 -15.19 -27.08 -5.99
CA ILE A 71 -16.00 -26.56 -4.89
C ILE A 71 -15.13 -25.78 -3.89
N LEU A 72 -13.94 -26.30 -3.58
CA LEU A 72 -12.95 -25.58 -2.76
C LEU A 72 -12.51 -24.26 -3.41
N ALA A 73 -12.36 -24.21 -4.73
CA ALA A 73 -12.06 -22.98 -5.45
C ALA A 73 -13.20 -21.94 -5.31
N ILE A 74 -14.46 -22.38 -5.35
CA ILE A 74 -15.63 -21.50 -5.17
C ILE A 74 -15.64 -20.86 -3.77
N ALA A 75 -15.13 -21.55 -2.74
CA ALA A 75 -14.99 -20.99 -1.40
C ALA A 75 -13.92 -19.89 -1.29
N ARG A 76 -13.23 -19.57 -2.39
CA ARG A 76 -12.18 -18.54 -2.53
C ARG A 76 -11.17 -18.59 -1.38
N PRO A 77 -10.33 -19.64 -1.32
CA PRO A 77 -9.32 -19.76 -0.28
C PRO A 77 -8.35 -18.59 -0.39
N SER A 78 -8.15 -17.89 0.72
CA SER A 78 -7.16 -16.82 0.85
C SER A 78 -5.97 -17.32 1.68
N ALA A 79 -4.77 -16.92 1.28
CA ALA A 79 -3.56 -17.11 2.06
C ALA A 79 -2.92 -15.76 2.34
N THR A 80 -2.51 -15.56 3.59
CA THR A 80 -1.70 -14.39 3.96
C THR A 80 -0.31 -14.56 3.36
N LEU A 81 -0.02 -13.86 2.26
CA LEU A 81 1.32 -13.79 1.66
C LEU A 81 1.93 -12.43 2.01
N THR A 82 3.19 -12.43 2.44
CA THR A 82 3.99 -11.22 2.54
C THR A 82 4.36 -10.80 1.13
N LEU A 83 3.64 -9.82 0.60
CA LEU A 83 3.94 -9.23 -0.69
C LEU A 83 4.69 -7.91 -0.47
N PRO A 84 5.55 -7.51 -1.40
CA PRO A 84 6.16 -6.21 -1.32
C PRO A 84 5.11 -5.12 -1.45
N SER A 85 4.89 -4.36 -0.38
CA SER A 85 4.18 -3.09 -0.49
C SER A 85 5.05 -2.21 -1.36
N GLN A 86 4.49 -1.74 -2.47
CA GLN A 86 5.15 -0.77 -3.32
C GLN A 86 4.31 0.48 -3.19
N HIS A 87 4.74 1.42 -2.34
CA HIS A 87 4.19 2.77 -2.42
C HIS A 87 4.44 3.26 -3.84
N GLU A 88 3.37 3.54 -4.58
CA GLU A 88 3.48 3.97 -5.96
C GLU A 88 3.95 5.42 -6.06
N ILE A 89 3.75 6.20 -4.99
CA ILE A 89 4.08 7.62 -4.89
C ILE A 89 4.82 7.88 -3.57
N VAL A 90 5.98 8.52 -3.65
CA VAL A 90 6.69 9.07 -2.48
C VAL A 90 6.84 10.57 -2.67
N ILE A 91 6.37 11.37 -1.73
CA ILE A 91 6.58 12.82 -1.74
C ILE A 91 7.70 13.17 -0.77
N LEU A 92 8.79 13.73 -1.29
CA LEU A 92 9.87 14.31 -0.50
C LEU A 92 9.51 15.77 -0.20
N ALA A 93 9.10 16.06 1.02
CA ALA A 93 8.88 17.41 1.52
C ALA A 93 10.15 17.90 2.22
N MET A 94 10.86 18.84 1.60
CA MET A 94 12.18 19.29 2.01
C MET A 94 12.14 20.72 2.54
N ASP A 95 12.66 20.91 3.75
CA ASP A 95 12.85 22.24 4.33
C ASP A 95 13.98 22.98 3.58
N VAL A 96 13.69 24.20 3.12
CA VAL A 96 14.64 25.11 2.49
C VAL A 96 14.70 26.44 3.23
N SER A 97 14.28 26.48 4.50
CA SER A 97 14.33 27.68 5.31
C SER A 97 15.77 28.12 5.63
N GLY A 98 15.94 29.38 6.04
CA GLY A 98 17.25 29.96 6.35
C GLY A 98 18.04 29.22 7.42
N SER A 99 17.38 28.44 8.29
CA SER A 99 18.06 27.58 9.27
C SER A 99 18.83 26.44 8.64
N MET A 100 18.47 26.00 7.44
CA MET A 100 19.16 24.93 6.71
C MET A 100 20.56 25.34 6.22
N ARG A 101 20.94 26.61 6.34
CA ARG A 101 22.31 27.09 6.10
C ARG A 101 23.29 26.69 7.22
N ALA A 102 22.79 26.24 8.36
CA ALA A 102 23.58 25.78 9.51
C ALA A 102 24.60 24.70 9.14
N THR A 103 25.72 24.72 9.85
CA THR A 103 26.92 23.89 9.58
C THR A 103 27.14 22.82 10.64
N ASP A 104 26.24 22.71 11.63
CA ASP A 104 26.23 21.65 12.63
C ASP A 104 26.10 20.24 12.03
N VAL A 105 25.54 20.13 10.82
CA VAL A 105 25.66 18.96 9.96
C VAL A 105 26.53 19.31 8.76
N ALA A 106 27.74 18.75 8.69
CA ALA A 106 28.68 19.06 7.63
C ALA A 106 28.20 18.57 6.24
N PRO A 107 28.44 19.34 5.15
CA PRO A 107 29.02 20.69 5.11
C PRO A 107 28.01 21.79 5.45
N SER A 108 26.73 21.57 5.20
CA SER A 108 25.61 22.33 5.74
C SER A 108 24.37 21.44 5.80
N ARG A 109 23.36 21.77 6.61
CA ARG A 109 22.13 20.98 6.70
C ARG A 109 21.47 20.82 5.33
N MET A 110 21.41 21.89 4.52
CA MET A 110 20.85 21.87 3.17
C MET A 110 21.66 20.96 2.23
N ALA A 111 22.99 21.04 2.26
CA ALA A 111 23.84 20.18 1.42
C ALA A 111 23.75 18.70 1.83
N ALA A 112 23.69 18.42 3.14
CA ALA A 112 23.48 17.08 3.67
C ALA A 112 22.10 16.53 3.26
N ALA A 113 21.05 17.35 3.38
CA ALA A 113 19.70 17.05 2.94
C ALA A 113 19.64 16.69 1.45
N GLN A 114 20.23 17.53 0.58
CA GLN A 114 20.33 17.26 -0.85
C GLN A 114 21.08 15.95 -1.14
N ALA A 115 22.22 15.72 -0.48
CA ALA A 115 23.01 14.51 -0.68
C ALA A 115 22.24 13.23 -0.29
N ALA A 116 21.53 13.26 0.84
CA ALA A 116 20.71 12.14 1.28
C ALA A 116 19.51 11.91 0.36
N ALA A 117 18.82 12.97 -0.08
CA ALA A 117 17.72 12.86 -1.04
C ALA A 117 18.19 12.25 -2.38
N ARG A 118 19.38 12.63 -2.88
CA ARG A 118 19.97 12.01 -4.07
C ARG A 118 20.25 10.52 -3.88
N ALA A 119 20.82 10.14 -2.73
CA ALA A 119 21.08 8.74 -2.41
C ALA A 119 19.77 7.93 -2.33
N PHE A 120 18.73 8.49 -1.70
CA PHE A 120 17.41 7.88 -1.62
C PHE A 120 16.82 7.61 -3.01
N ILE A 121 16.80 8.62 -3.89
CA ILE A 121 16.27 8.48 -5.26
C ILE A 121 17.04 7.40 -6.05
N ALA A 122 18.35 7.31 -5.86
CA ALA A 122 19.19 6.32 -6.53
C ALA A 122 18.84 4.88 -6.12
N GLU A 123 18.53 4.67 -4.84
CA GLU A 123 18.20 3.36 -4.24
C GLU A 123 16.74 2.94 -4.46
N GLN A 124 15.83 3.85 -4.80
CA GLN A 124 14.42 3.50 -5.01
C GLN A 124 14.17 2.60 -6.23
N PRO A 125 13.21 1.66 -6.16
CA PRO A 125 12.77 0.88 -7.33
C PRO A 125 12.31 1.78 -8.48
N ARG A 126 12.59 1.38 -9.74
CA ARG A 126 12.23 2.18 -10.93
C ARG A 126 10.73 2.43 -11.11
N LYS A 127 9.88 1.63 -10.46
CA LYS A 127 8.42 1.75 -10.51
C LYS A 127 7.88 2.81 -9.54
N THR A 128 8.66 3.24 -8.56
CA THR A 128 8.24 4.28 -7.60
C THR A 128 8.24 5.63 -8.30
N ARG A 129 7.14 6.38 -8.20
CA ARG A 129 7.09 7.80 -8.60
C ARG A 129 7.50 8.64 -7.41
N ILE A 130 8.41 9.58 -7.61
CA ILE A 130 8.85 10.48 -6.55
C ILE A 130 8.44 11.89 -6.94
N GLY A 131 7.80 12.59 -6.01
CA GLY A 131 7.52 14.03 -6.10
C GLY A 131 8.40 14.80 -5.11
N VAL A 132 8.71 16.05 -5.43
CA VAL A 132 9.54 16.92 -4.59
C VAL A 132 8.76 18.19 -4.27
N VAL A 133 8.53 18.41 -3.00
CA VAL A 133 7.93 19.62 -2.43
C VAL A 133 8.99 20.30 -1.60
N THR A 134 9.12 21.62 -1.73
CA THR A 134 9.96 22.41 -0.83
C THR A 134 9.08 23.31 0.02
N PHE A 135 9.54 23.60 1.23
CA PHE A 135 8.88 24.58 2.08
C PHE A 135 9.90 25.45 2.83
N GLY A 136 9.56 26.72 2.94
CA GLY A 136 10.27 27.75 3.71
C GLY A 136 9.22 28.74 4.20
N GLY A 137 9.27 30.01 3.79
CA GLY A 137 8.20 30.96 4.09
C GLY A 137 6.85 30.61 3.45
N SER A 138 6.89 29.78 2.41
CA SER A 138 5.75 29.16 1.73
C SER A 138 6.13 27.77 1.24
N ALA A 139 5.16 26.95 0.85
CA ALA A 139 5.41 25.64 0.25
C ALA A 139 5.10 25.64 -1.25
N ALA A 140 5.90 24.91 -2.02
CA ALA A 140 5.75 24.80 -3.46
C ALA A 140 6.09 23.39 -3.96
N LEU A 141 5.34 22.93 -4.96
CA LEU A 141 5.67 21.71 -5.70
C LEU A 141 6.77 22.04 -6.71
N VAL A 142 7.98 21.50 -6.48
CA VAL A 142 9.12 21.71 -7.38
C VAL A 142 9.09 20.71 -8.52
N GLN A 143 8.77 19.45 -8.22
CA GLN A 143 8.70 18.38 -9.21
C GLN A 143 7.48 17.50 -8.93
N PRO A 144 6.51 17.43 -9.86
CA PRO A 144 5.42 16.47 -9.80
C PRO A 144 5.93 15.02 -9.79
N PRO A 145 5.17 14.06 -9.21
CA PRO A 145 5.56 12.66 -9.14
C PRO A 145 5.97 12.08 -10.49
N THR A 146 7.25 11.77 -10.65
CA THR A 146 7.85 11.27 -11.90
C THR A 146 8.69 10.02 -11.64
N HIS A 147 8.90 9.23 -12.69
CA HIS A 147 9.87 8.13 -12.70
C HIS A 147 11.27 8.58 -13.18
N SER A 148 11.36 9.79 -13.74
CA SER A 148 12.60 10.35 -14.27
C SER A 148 13.51 10.77 -13.12
N ARG A 149 14.62 10.04 -12.94
CA ARG A 149 15.61 10.35 -11.92
C ARG A 149 16.33 11.66 -12.23
N ASP A 150 16.58 11.95 -13.50
CA ASP A 150 17.30 13.15 -13.92
C ASP A 150 16.51 14.42 -13.58
N ASP A 151 15.19 14.40 -13.76
CA ASP A 151 14.31 15.53 -13.39
C ASP A 151 14.32 15.76 -11.87
N LEU A 152 14.31 14.68 -11.09
CA LEU A 152 14.35 14.74 -9.63
C LEU A 152 15.69 15.27 -9.10
N LEU A 153 16.80 14.81 -9.69
CA LEU A 153 18.14 15.28 -9.34
C LEU A 153 18.28 16.77 -9.68
N ALA A 154 17.83 17.18 -10.88
CA ALA A 154 17.83 18.58 -11.29
C ALA A 154 16.95 19.46 -10.39
N ALA A 155 15.81 18.94 -9.91
CA ALA A 155 14.94 19.64 -8.97
C ALA A 155 15.62 19.88 -7.62
N ILE A 156 16.31 18.86 -7.07
CA ILE A 156 17.00 18.95 -5.78
C ILE A 156 18.16 19.94 -5.83
N GLU A 157 18.90 19.99 -6.92
CA GLU A 157 20.06 20.89 -7.07
C GLU A 157 19.68 22.37 -7.11
N ARG A 158 18.43 22.68 -7.48
CA ARG A 158 17.92 24.06 -7.60
C ARG A 158 17.28 24.61 -6.33
N PHE A 159 17.44 23.93 -5.20
CA PHE A 159 16.88 24.42 -3.95
C PHE A 159 17.55 25.73 -3.52
N GLU A 160 16.73 26.75 -3.33
CA GLU A 160 17.15 28.06 -2.85
C GLU A 160 16.64 28.29 -1.43
N LEU A 161 17.50 28.88 -0.59
CA LEU A 161 17.14 29.19 0.78
C LEU A 161 16.05 30.27 0.82
N GLN A 162 15.00 30.03 1.59
CA GLN A 162 13.90 30.96 1.80
C GLN A 162 13.85 31.43 3.25
N ARG A 163 13.25 32.61 3.48
CA ARG A 163 13.02 33.12 4.83
C ARG A 163 11.74 32.53 5.41
N GLY A 164 11.79 32.16 6.69
CA GLY A 164 10.69 31.54 7.41
C GLY A 164 10.56 30.05 7.13
N THR A 165 9.73 29.38 7.94
CA THR A 165 9.50 27.94 7.88
C THR A 165 8.01 27.66 8.07
N ALA A 166 7.41 26.99 7.09
CA ALA A 166 5.98 26.72 7.01
C ALA A 166 5.74 25.22 6.83
N VAL A 167 6.01 24.44 7.89
CA VAL A 167 5.89 22.98 7.86
C VAL A 167 4.48 22.53 7.51
N GLY A 168 3.45 23.17 8.10
CA GLY A 168 2.04 22.88 7.78
C GLY A 168 1.71 23.07 6.31
N SER A 169 2.17 24.17 5.70
CA SER A 169 2.02 24.39 4.26
C SER A 169 2.71 23.29 3.45
N GLY A 170 3.90 22.82 3.87
CA GLY A 170 4.61 21.73 3.23
C GLY A 170 3.80 20.42 3.22
N ILE A 171 3.17 20.09 4.34
CA ILE A 171 2.28 18.93 4.47
C ILE A 171 1.07 19.06 3.53
N LEU A 172 0.39 20.21 3.55
CA LEU A 172 -0.79 20.44 2.72
C LEU A 172 -0.47 20.43 1.21
N THR A 173 0.67 20.99 0.80
CA THR A 173 1.14 20.91 -0.59
C THR A 173 1.48 19.47 -0.99
N ALA A 174 2.05 18.67 -0.08
CA ALA A 174 2.26 17.25 -0.32
C ALA A 174 0.94 16.49 -0.49
N LEU A 175 -0.07 16.78 0.34
CA LEU A 175 -1.41 16.20 0.19
C LEU A 175 -2.08 16.62 -1.12
N LYS A 176 -2.03 17.89 -1.49
CA LYS A 176 -2.53 18.40 -2.79
C LYS A 176 -1.84 17.72 -3.99
N THR A 177 -0.59 17.29 -3.82
CA THR A 177 0.14 16.54 -4.85
C THR A 177 -0.35 15.09 -4.96
N ILE A 178 -0.78 14.49 -3.84
CA ILE A 178 -1.33 13.13 -3.80
C ILE A 178 -2.79 13.11 -4.28
N PHE A 179 -3.58 14.10 -3.87
CA PHE A 179 -5.00 14.27 -4.19
C PHE A 179 -5.21 15.62 -4.92
N PRO A 180 -4.93 15.68 -6.23
CA PRO A 180 -5.00 16.94 -6.99
C PRO A 180 -6.43 17.49 -7.15
N ASP A 181 -7.44 16.65 -6.97
CA ASP A 181 -8.85 17.01 -7.09
C ASP A 181 -9.41 17.66 -5.80
N GLU A 182 -8.64 17.64 -4.70
CA GLU A 182 -9.03 18.19 -3.41
C GLU A 182 -8.24 19.49 -3.11
N ASP A 183 -8.95 20.52 -2.62
CA ASP A 183 -8.36 21.81 -2.30
C ASP A 183 -7.93 21.89 -0.81
N PHE A 184 -6.64 21.72 -0.57
CA PHE A 184 -6.01 21.84 0.76
C PHE A 184 -5.48 23.25 1.05
N ASP A 185 -6.13 24.30 0.53
CA ASP A 185 -5.54 25.64 0.47
C ASP A 185 -5.14 26.22 1.84
N ALA A 186 -3.83 26.16 2.11
CA ALA A 186 -3.15 26.68 3.31
C ALA A 186 -3.43 28.17 3.59
N GLN A 187 -3.76 28.96 2.56
CA GLN A 187 -4.08 30.39 2.68
C GLN A 187 -5.54 30.66 3.05
N ALA A 188 -6.47 29.75 2.74
CA ALA A 188 -7.87 29.91 3.09
C ALA A 188 -8.07 29.73 4.61
N GLN A 189 -7.43 28.72 5.19
CA GLN A 189 -7.51 28.45 6.63
C GLN A 189 -6.76 29.49 7.49
N ALA A 190 -5.66 30.08 7.00
CA ALA A 190 -4.98 31.19 7.68
C ALA A 190 -5.87 32.45 7.77
N ARG A 191 -6.80 32.66 6.84
CA ARG A 191 -7.80 33.75 6.89
C ARG A 191 -8.94 33.48 7.87
N GLU A 192 -9.18 32.23 8.25
CA GLU A 192 -10.26 31.83 9.16
C GLU A 192 -9.87 31.82 10.65
N SER A 193 -8.60 32.11 10.97
CA SER A 193 -8.16 32.28 12.36
C SER A 193 -9.02 33.34 13.10
N PRO A 194 -9.62 33.03 14.27
CA PRO A 194 -10.62 33.89 14.92
C PRO A 194 -10.11 35.27 15.37
N ARG A 195 -8.79 35.53 15.31
CA ARG A 195 -8.17 36.83 15.57
C ARG A 195 -8.28 37.84 14.42
N ALA A 196 -8.65 37.41 13.21
CA ALA A 196 -8.80 38.28 12.04
C ALA A 196 -10.24 38.83 11.84
N ARG A 197 -11.15 38.66 12.81
CA ARG A 197 -12.52 39.20 12.76
C ARG A 197 -12.61 40.70 13.09
N ARG A 198 -11.68 41.53 12.59
CA ARG A 198 -11.77 42.99 12.69
C ARG A 198 -11.75 43.60 11.29
N GLY A 199 -12.92 43.60 10.66
CA GLY A 199 -13.18 44.32 9.41
C GLY A 199 -13.57 43.39 8.26
N THR A 200 -14.85 43.03 8.18
CA THR A 200 -15.45 42.48 6.95
C THR A 200 -16.35 43.56 6.36
N PRO A 201 -16.18 43.97 5.09
CA PRO A 201 -17.13 44.84 4.40
C PRO A 201 -18.51 44.17 4.30
N LEU A 202 -19.59 44.97 4.34
CA LEU A 202 -21.00 44.55 4.35
C LEU A 202 -21.55 44.06 3.00
N ASP A 203 -20.70 43.88 1.98
CA ASP A 203 -21.15 43.40 0.66
C ASP A 203 -20.97 41.88 0.55
N PRO A 204 -22.05 41.11 0.30
CA PRO A 204 -21.93 39.68 0.09
C PRO A 204 -21.21 39.41 -1.25
N PRO A 205 -20.15 38.59 -1.29
CA PRO A 205 -19.53 38.22 -2.55
C PRO A 205 -20.52 37.38 -3.37
N ARG A 206 -20.93 37.95 -4.50
CA ARG A 206 -21.66 37.28 -5.57
C ARG A 206 -20.69 36.35 -6.29
N ASN A 207 -20.48 35.15 -5.76
CA ASN A 207 -20.09 33.91 -6.46
C ASN A 207 -19.88 32.80 -5.44
N GLY A 208 -20.83 31.87 -5.37
CA GLY A 208 -20.77 30.69 -4.51
C GLY A 208 -19.70 29.71 -5.01
N LYS A 209 -18.47 29.87 -4.53
CA LYS A 209 -17.56 28.73 -4.42
C LYS A 209 -17.81 28.09 -3.06
N GLN A 210 -18.57 27.01 -3.14
CA GLN A 210 -18.83 26.04 -2.09
C GLN A 210 -17.52 25.70 -1.39
N SER A 211 -17.44 25.98 -0.09
CA SER A 211 -16.46 25.36 0.80
C SER A 211 -16.71 23.86 0.76
N THR A 212 -15.85 23.10 0.07
CA THR A 212 -15.94 21.64 0.11
C THR A 212 -15.52 21.18 1.50
N PRO A 213 -16.31 20.32 2.18
CA PRO A 213 -15.89 19.68 3.41
C PRO A 213 -14.66 18.81 3.14
N GLY A 214 -13.91 18.44 4.19
CA GLY A 214 -12.92 17.36 4.12
C GLY A 214 -13.52 16.05 3.56
N PRO A 215 -12.72 14.99 3.46
CA PRO A 215 -13.06 13.79 2.70
C PRO A 215 -14.44 13.28 3.14
N ASP A 216 -15.28 12.86 2.18
CA ASP A 216 -16.69 12.49 2.38
C ASP A 216 -16.89 11.51 3.57
N LYS A 217 -15.82 10.77 3.96
CA LYS A 217 -15.62 10.16 5.27
C LYS A 217 -14.14 10.18 5.68
N PRO A 218 -13.78 10.62 6.90
CA PRO A 218 -12.43 10.44 7.43
C PRO A 218 -12.05 8.96 7.42
N VAL A 219 -10.89 8.64 6.85
CA VAL A 219 -10.35 7.28 6.85
C VAL A 219 -9.41 7.06 8.02
N ALA A 220 -9.12 5.79 8.34
CA ALA A 220 -8.17 5.48 9.40
C ALA A 220 -6.75 5.97 9.01
N PRO A 221 -6.00 6.58 9.93
CA PRO A 221 -4.62 6.99 9.68
C PRO A 221 -3.77 5.82 9.15
N GLY A 222 -3.00 6.09 8.10
CA GLY A 222 -2.15 5.10 7.44
C GLY A 222 -2.86 4.06 6.58
N SER A 223 -4.18 4.17 6.38
CA SER A 223 -4.94 3.28 5.48
C SER A 223 -4.62 3.48 4.01
N TYR A 224 -4.07 4.65 3.61
CA TYR A 224 -3.67 4.93 2.24
C TYR A 224 -2.25 4.40 1.99
N SER A 225 -2.15 3.18 1.46
CA SER A 225 -0.86 2.52 1.21
C SER A 225 -0.20 2.92 -0.12
N SER A 226 -0.88 3.69 -0.98
CA SER A 226 -0.36 4.04 -2.31
C SER A 226 0.60 5.22 -2.29
N ALA A 227 0.52 6.09 -1.27
CA ALA A 227 1.40 7.23 -1.12
C ALA A 227 1.92 7.42 0.30
N VAL A 228 3.14 7.95 0.41
CA VAL A 228 3.76 8.36 1.68
C VAL A 228 4.44 9.71 1.51
N VAL A 229 4.49 10.47 2.59
CA VAL A 229 5.23 11.73 2.66
C VAL A 229 6.44 11.52 3.56
N ILE A 230 7.62 11.93 3.08
CA ILE A 230 8.83 12.03 3.89
C ILE A 230 9.11 13.52 4.09
N LEU A 231 8.97 13.96 5.33
CA LEU A 231 9.16 15.36 5.74
C LEU A 231 10.53 15.51 6.40
N LEU A 232 11.42 16.28 5.79
CA LEU A 232 12.72 16.63 6.36
C LEU A 232 12.67 18.09 6.84
N SER A 233 12.87 18.32 8.13
CA SER A 233 12.84 19.66 8.73
C SER A 233 13.65 19.73 10.02
N ASP A 234 13.94 20.95 10.48
CA ASP A 234 14.36 21.19 11.86
C ASP A 234 13.17 21.45 12.82
N GLY A 235 11.94 21.28 12.35
CA GLY A 235 10.72 21.23 13.16
C GLY A 235 10.18 22.60 13.59
N GLN A 236 10.93 23.69 13.45
CA GLN A 236 10.50 25.01 13.90
C GLN A 236 9.61 25.67 12.85
N THR A 237 8.32 25.80 13.13
CA THR A 237 7.40 26.56 12.26
C THR A 237 7.32 28.01 12.69
N THR A 238 7.53 28.94 11.75
CA THR A 238 7.48 30.38 12.00
C THR A 238 6.30 31.07 11.31
N THR A 239 5.70 30.44 10.30
CA THR A 239 4.60 30.98 9.50
C THR A 239 3.75 29.86 8.91
N GLY A 240 2.60 30.22 8.32
CA GLY A 240 1.68 29.27 7.70
C GLY A 240 0.74 28.57 8.70
N PRO A 241 -0.01 27.57 8.23
CA PRO A 241 -0.93 26.79 9.05
C PRO A 241 -0.22 25.97 10.13
N ASP A 242 -0.98 25.58 11.14
CA ASP A 242 -0.47 24.73 12.21
C ASP A 242 -0.02 23.35 11.67
N PRO A 243 1.22 22.90 11.97
CA PRO A 243 1.74 21.63 11.48
C PRO A 243 0.99 20.40 12.01
N ILE A 244 0.50 20.45 13.25
CA ILE A 244 -0.21 19.34 13.88
C ILE A 244 -1.61 19.21 13.28
N GLU A 245 -2.27 20.34 13.04
CA GLU A 245 -3.55 20.37 12.30
C GLU A 245 -3.40 19.81 10.88
N SER A 246 -2.35 20.23 10.18
CA SER A 246 -2.05 19.74 8.83
C SER A 246 -1.75 18.23 8.82
N ALA A 247 -1.08 17.73 9.86
CA ALA A 247 -0.85 16.30 10.05
C ALA A 247 -2.15 15.54 10.37
N ARG A 248 -3.10 16.13 11.10
CA ARG A 248 -4.42 15.53 11.31
C ARG A 248 -5.18 15.40 10.00
N ILE A 249 -5.17 16.43 9.17
CA ILE A 249 -5.76 16.37 7.82
C ILE A 249 -5.11 15.23 7.03
N ALA A 250 -3.78 15.10 7.04
CA ALA A 250 -3.12 13.97 6.38
C ALA A 250 -3.57 12.61 6.92
N ALA A 251 -3.74 12.50 8.24
CA ALA A 251 -4.20 11.29 8.91
C ALA A 251 -5.66 10.94 8.52
N GLU A 252 -6.53 11.93 8.39
CA GLU A 252 -7.92 11.77 7.93
C GLU A 252 -8.02 11.32 6.46
N HIS A 253 -6.97 11.55 5.67
CA HIS A 253 -6.83 11.03 4.30
C HIS A 253 -6.02 9.73 4.24
N GLY A 254 -5.64 9.18 5.40
CA GLY A 254 -4.93 7.91 5.52
C GLY A 254 -3.46 7.97 5.09
N VAL A 255 -2.90 9.16 4.85
CA VAL A 255 -1.52 9.34 4.40
C VAL A 255 -0.58 9.31 5.60
N ARG A 256 0.49 8.50 5.51
CA ARG A 256 1.56 8.44 6.52
C ARG A 256 2.61 9.52 6.24
N ILE A 257 3.01 10.23 7.30
CA ILE A 257 4.12 11.17 7.26
C ILE A 257 5.27 10.62 8.09
N TYR A 258 6.38 10.29 7.42
CA TYR A 258 7.64 9.99 8.07
C TYR A 258 8.41 11.30 8.25
N THR A 259 8.81 11.61 9.48
CA THR A 259 9.49 12.87 9.78
C THR A 259 10.96 12.63 10.08
N VAL A 260 11.83 13.43 9.50
CA VAL A 260 13.27 13.37 9.70
C VAL A 260 13.73 14.71 10.26
N GLY A 261 14.17 14.70 11.52
CA GLY A 261 14.76 15.85 12.19
C GLY A 261 16.23 16.00 11.82
N ILE A 262 16.63 17.17 11.34
CA ILE A 262 18.03 17.49 11.05
C ILE A 262 18.54 18.64 11.92
N GLY A 263 19.75 18.48 12.44
CA GLY A 263 20.43 19.49 13.26
C GLY A 263 20.54 19.11 14.72
N THR A 264 21.26 19.93 15.49
CA THR A 264 21.58 19.64 16.88
C THR A 264 20.49 20.06 17.87
N GLN A 265 20.23 19.24 18.90
CA GLN A 265 19.30 19.55 19.98
C GLN A 265 19.77 20.73 20.86
N ASN A 266 21.08 20.98 20.93
CA ASN A 266 21.63 22.10 21.70
C ASN A 266 21.46 23.46 20.97
N GLY A 267 21.12 23.41 19.68
CA GLY A 267 20.97 24.55 18.80
C GLY A 267 22.30 25.17 18.37
N GLU A 268 22.32 25.70 17.15
CA GLU A 268 23.46 26.41 16.58
C GLU A 268 23.10 27.90 16.42
N ILE A 269 24.07 28.78 16.62
CA ILE A 269 23.88 30.21 16.36
C ILE A 269 24.34 30.48 14.94
N LEU A 270 23.39 30.77 14.06
CA LEU A 270 23.68 31.28 12.73
C LEU A 270 24.10 32.74 12.85
N VAL A 271 25.32 33.05 12.43
CA VAL A 271 25.84 34.42 12.35
C VAL A 271 25.95 34.80 10.87
N GLY A 272 25.22 35.83 10.45
CA GLY A 272 25.28 36.33 9.07
C GLY A 272 24.69 37.73 8.93
N ASP A 273 25.32 38.58 8.13
CA ASP A 273 24.87 39.93 7.77
C ASP A 273 24.41 40.80 8.97
N GLY A 274 25.13 40.72 10.09
CA GLY A 274 24.86 41.52 11.30
C GLY A 274 23.75 41.00 12.22
N TRP A 275 23.15 39.84 11.92
CA TRP A 275 22.15 39.19 12.76
C TRP A 275 22.68 37.84 13.29
N SER A 276 22.28 37.50 14.52
CA SER A 276 22.48 36.18 15.10
C SER A 276 21.13 35.55 15.44
N MET A 277 20.91 34.32 14.99
CA MET A 277 19.69 33.56 15.30
C MET A 277 20.08 32.19 15.83
N ARG A 278 19.58 31.84 17.02
CA ARG A 278 19.71 30.49 17.55
C ARG A 278 18.63 29.62 16.93
N VAL A 279 19.05 28.62 16.17
CA VAL A 279 18.17 27.62 15.57
C VAL A 279 18.31 26.35 16.36
N ARG A 280 17.19 25.74 16.77
CA ARG A 280 17.17 24.47 17.49
C ARG A 280 16.15 23.53 16.87
N LEU A 281 16.49 22.25 16.77
CA LEU A 281 15.56 21.22 16.35
C LEU A 281 14.36 21.14 17.30
N ASP A 282 13.14 21.26 16.77
CA ASP A 282 11.89 20.97 17.49
C ASP A 282 11.46 19.53 17.20
N GLU A 283 12.07 18.62 17.95
CA GLU A 283 11.83 17.18 17.81
C GLU A 283 10.44 16.76 18.30
N ASP A 284 9.88 17.46 19.28
CA ASP A 284 8.57 17.13 19.85
C ASP A 284 7.45 17.35 18.82
N ALA A 285 7.50 18.46 18.08
CA ALA A 285 6.57 18.73 16.98
C ALA A 285 6.65 17.66 15.88
N LEU A 286 7.86 17.26 15.46
CA LEU A 286 8.05 16.24 14.43
C LEU A 286 7.57 14.86 14.88
N LYS A 287 7.85 14.47 16.13
CA LYS A 287 7.32 13.23 16.73
C LYS A 287 5.81 13.22 16.77
N GLU A 288 5.18 14.35 17.08
CA GLU A 288 3.73 14.46 17.12
C GLU A 288 3.10 14.31 15.72
N ILE A 289 3.69 14.91 14.68
CA ILE A 289 3.26 14.73 13.28
C ILE A 289 3.35 13.26 12.87
N ALA A 290 4.48 12.59 13.12
CA ALA A 290 4.67 11.19 12.80
C ALA A 290 3.67 10.29 13.55
N ARG A 291 3.49 10.52 14.86
CA ARG A 291 2.55 9.75 15.68
C ARG A 291 1.10 9.91 15.19
N THR A 292 0.69 11.13 14.85
CA THR A 292 -0.68 11.44 14.41
C THR A 292 -1.03 10.70 13.11
N THR A 293 -0.06 10.56 12.21
CA THR A 293 -0.25 9.93 10.89
C THR A 293 0.15 8.46 10.84
N HIS A 294 0.52 7.86 11.99
CA HIS A 294 1.08 6.50 12.08
C HIS A 294 2.34 6.30 11.20
N GLY A 295 3.13 7.37 11.05
CA GLY A 295 4.50 7.30 10.55
C GLY A 295 5.52 7.02 11.65
N GLU A 296 6.79 7.19 11.32
CA GLU A 296 7.91 7.09 12.26
C GLU A 296 8.74 8.38 12.22
N TYR A 297 9.25 8.78 13.39
CA TYR A 297 10.21 9.86 13.52
C TYR A 297 11.64 9.32 13.50
N PHE A 298 12.52 10.03 12.80
CA PHE A 298 13.95 9.74 12.74
C PHE A 298 14.74 11.01 13.04
N TYR A 299 15.83 10.85 13.79
CA TYR A 299 16.78 11.92 14.07
C TYR A 299 18.07 11.67 13.29
N ALA A 300 18.57 12.68 12.59
CA ALA A 300 19.85 12.64 11.89
C ALA A 300 20.75 13.79 12.36
N GLY A 301 21.74 13.46 13.19
CA GLY A 301 22.78 14.40 13.63
C GLY A 301 23.92 14.55 12.62
N THR A 302 24.05 13.63 11.67
CA THR A 302 25.10 13.64 10.63
C THR A 302 24.55 13.32 9.24
N ALA A 303 25.30 13.68 8.20
CA ALA A 303 24.94 13.37 6.81
C ALA A 303 24.90 11.84 6.56
N ASP A 304 25.77 11.07 7.22
CA ASP A 304 25.83 9.61 7.09
C ASP A 304 24.63 8.94 7.77
N GLU A 305 24.22 9.42 8.95
CA GLU A 305 22.99 8.99 9.61
C GLU A 305 21.77 9.28 8.73
N LEU A 306 21.72 10.48 8.14
CA LEU A 306 20.64 10.86 7.24
C LEU A 306 20.53 9.89 6.07
N LYS A 307 21.65 9.60 5.40
CA LYS A 307 21.70 8.60 4.32
C LYS A 307 21.21 7.23 4.79
N THR A 308 21.67 6.77 5.96
CA THR A 308 21.29 5.47 6.53
C THR A 308 19.79 5.39 6.81
N ILE A 309 19.19 6.45 7.35
CA ILE A 309 17.75 6.55 7.60
C ILE A 309 16.98 6.37 6.29
N TYR A 310 17.34 7.11 5.25
CA TYR A 310 16.70 7.00 3.93
C TYR A 310 16.84 5.60 3.32
N SER A 311 18.02 4.96 3.42
CA SER A 311 18.20 3.56 2.97
C SER A 311 17.38 2.56 3.77
N SER A 312 17.24 2.78 5.09
CA SER A 312 16.42 1.91 5.95
C SER A 312 14.92 2.04 5.67
N MET A 313 14.45 3.23 5.30
CA MET A 313 13.06 3.46 4.89
C MET A 313 12.74 2.66 3.64
N THR A 314 13.64 2.60 2.65
CA THR A 314 13.50 1.74 1.46
C THR A 314 13.26 0.28 1.85
N THR A 315 13.89 -0.20 2.92
CA THR A 315 13.77 -1.60 3.36
C THR A 315 12.48 -1.86 4.13
N LYS A 316 12.04 -0.91 4.98
CA LYS A 316 10.78 -1.00 5.74
C LYS A 316 9.54 -0.83 4.85
N ILE A 317 9.67 -0.11 3.74
CA ILE A 317 8.61 0.10 2.76
C ILE A 317 8.18 -1.20 2.06
N VAL A 318 8.96 -2.28 2.10
CA VAL A 318 8.86 -3.39 1.14
C VAL A 318 8.16 -4.65 1.68
N LEU A 319 7.52 -4.67 2.86
CA LEU A 319 6.86 -5.89 3.34
C LEU A 319 5.50 -5.60 3.99
N GLU A 320 4.41 -5.92 3.29
CA GLU A 320 3.07 -5.88 3.85
C GLU A 320 2.38 -7.24 3.71
N ARG A 321 1.72 -7.68 4.78
CA ARG A 321 0.95 -8.93 4.76
C ARG A 321 -0.34 -8.66 4.01
N ARG A 322 -0.46 -9.21 2.80
CA ARG A 322 -1.68 -9.12 2.00
C ARG A 322 -2.37 -10.48 1.99
N GLU A 323 -3.67 -10.48 2.19
CA GLU A 323 -4.49 -11.65 1.85
C GLU A 323 -4.64 -11.73 0.34
N THR A 324 -4.10 -12.79 -0.24
CA THR A 324 -4.23 -13.07 -1.67
C THR A 324 -5.00 -14.35 -1.89
N GLU A 325 -5.92 -14.31 -2.85
CA GLU A 325 -6.67 -15.47 -3.27
C GLU A 325 -5.79 -16.47 -4.00
N ILE A 326 -5.86 -17.72 -3.57
CA ILE A 326 -5.19 -18.85 -4.22
C ILE A 326 -6.17 -19.69 -5.04
N THR A 327 -7.35 -19.14 -5.34
CA THR A 327 -8.45 -19.77 -6.11
C THR A 327 -7.99 -20.33 -7.46
N ALA A 328 -7.07 -19.65 -8.15
CA ALA A 328 -6.56 -20.08 -9.44
C ALA A 328 -5.83 -21.43 -9.39
N LEU A 329 -5.06 -21.68 -8.31
CA LEU A 329 -4.34 -22.94 -8.13
C LEU A 329 -5.31 -24.11 -7.93
N PHE A 330 -6.35 -23.93 -7.10
CA PHE A 330 -7.38 -24.94 -6.88
C PHE A 330 -8.23 -25.20 -8.15
N SER A 331 -8.56 -24.15 -8.89
CA SER A 331 -9.30 -24.26 -10.16
C SER A 331 -8.49 -25.03 -11.21
N ALA A 332 -7.19 -24.73 -11.35
CA ALA A 332 -6.29 -25.42 -12.28
C ALA A 332 -6.12 -26.90 -11.90
N ALA A 333 -5.95 -27.21 -10.62
CA ALA A 333 -5.86 -28.58 -10.13
C ALA A 333 -7.16 -29.37 -10.40
N GLY A 334 -8.32 -28.75 -10.16
CA GLY A 334 -9.64 -29.33 -10.46
C GLY A 334 -9.85 -29.59 -11.95
N ALA A 335 -9.52 -28.62 -12.81
CA ALA A 335 -9.61 -28.77 -14.26
C ALA A 335 -8.71 -29.90 -14.78
N LEU A 336 -7.47 -29.97 -14.31
CA LEU A 336 -6.52 -31.01 -14.70
C LEU A 336 -7.00 -32.41 -14.27
N ALA A 337 -7.51 -32.54 -13.05
CA ALA A 337 -8.11 -33.79 -12.58
C ALA A 337 -9.34 -34.21 -13.39
N ALA A 338 -10.19 -33.26 -13.80
CA ALA A 338 -11.35 -33.52 -14.65
C ALA A 338 -10.94 -34.00 -16.06
N VAL A 339 -9.93 -33.39 -16.67
CA VAL A 339 -9.39 -33.80 -17.97
C VAL A 339 -8.78 -35.20 -17.88
N LEU A 340 -8.00 -35.49 -16.84
CA LEU A 340 -7.44 -36.82 -16.61
C LEU A 340 -8.56 -37.87 -16.41
N ALA A 341 -9.60 -37.55 -15.64
CA ALA A 341 -10.75 -38.42 -15.46
C ALA A 341 -11.45 -38.73 -16.80
N ALA A 342 -11.66 -37.71 -17.64
CA ALA A 342 -12.27 -37.88 -18.96
C ALA A 342 -11.39 -38.74 -19.89
N LEU A 343 -10.09 -38.48 -19.94
CA LEU A 343 -9.14 -39.24 -20.77
C LEU A 343 -9.03 -40.70 -20.32
N LEU A 344 -8.91 -40.97 -19.02
CA LEU A 344 -8.90 -42.33 -18.47
C LEU A 344 -10.23 -43.04 -18.71
N SER A 345 -11.35 -42.32 -18.59
CA SER A 345 -12.66 -42.86 -18.92
C SER A 345 -12.74 -43.24 -20.40
N MET A 346 -12.24 -42.40 -21.30
CA MET A 346 -12.23 -42.70 -22.73
C MET A 346 -11.25 -43.84 -23.06
N LEU A 347 -10.01 -43.82 -22.58
CA LEU A 347 -9.00 -44.84 -22.90
C LEU A 347 -9.37 -46.23 -22.38
N TRP A 348 -10.06 -46.33 -21.24
CA TRP A 348 -10.40 -47.62 -20.63
C TRP A 348 -11.78 -48.14 -20.97
N PHE A 349 -12.73 -47.25 -21.29
CA PHE A 349 -14.11 -47.64 -21.59
C PHE A 349 -14.54 -47.38 -23.03
N ASN A 350 -13.76 -46.65 -23.84
CA ASN A 350 -14.06 -46.39 -25.25
C ASN A 350 -13.52 -47.46 -26.21
N ARG A 351 -13.37 -48.71 -25.74
CA ARG A 351 -13.51 -49.85 -26.66
C ARG A 351 -15.01 -50.04 -26.94
N ILE A 352 -15.56 -49.12 -27.72
CA ILE A 352 -16.85 -49.29 -28.38
C ILE A 352 -16.56 -50.15 -29.62
N PHE A 353 -16.96 -51.42 -29.50
CA PHE A 353 -17.12 -52.46 -30.53
C PHE A 353 -15.92 -52.80 -31.44
#